data_AF-A0A4R9A2E9-F1
#
_entry.id   AF-A0A4R9A2E9-F1
#
_cell.length_a   1.000
_cell.length_b   1.000
_cell.length_c   1.000
_cell.angle_alpha   90.00
_cell.angle_beta   90.00
_cell.angle_gamma   90.00
#
_symmetry.space_group_name_H-M   'P 1'
#
loop_
_entity.id
_entity.type
_entity.pdbx_description
1 polymer ?
#
loop_
_entity_poly.entity_id
_entity_poly.type
_entity_poly.pdbx_seq_one_letter_code
_entity_poly.pdbx_strand_id
1 'polypeptide(L)'
;MTILGCAMSWAAAVRLRDLDRLRDRSADDLTQSNAIERTRELANTATQLYALVRLAPVGIVELDASSGLLTANDQWHALSGTRLDQSLGSGWAVTIHPDDVERLTAERAVHVAEQEASATHARFEAVSSRLPCEQPL
;
A
#
# COMPACT_ATOMS: atom_id res chain seq x y z
N MET A 1 40.29 38.22 45.75
CA MET A 1 38.86 38.39 45.40
C MET A 1 38.64 37.99 43.93
N THR A 2 38.93 36.73 43.60
CA THR A 2 38.99 36.22 42.20
C THR A 2 38.60 34.74 42.17
N ILE A 3 39.04 33.97 43.17
CA ILE A 3 38.70 32.55 43.36
C ILE A 3 37.17 32.35 43.46
N LEU A 4 36.46 33.20 44.22
CA LEU A 4 35.00 33.15 44.32
C LEU A 4 34.31 33.45 42.98
N GLY A 5 34.85 34.36 42.17
CA GLY A 5 34.32 34.67 40.84
C GLY A 5 34.51 33.52 39.84
N CYS A 6 35.67 32.87 39.85
CA CYS A 6 35.92 31.67 39.04
C CYS A 6 35.04 30.50 39.47
N ALA A 7 34.85 30.29 40.78
CA ALA A 7 33.97 29.24 41.29
C ALA A 7 32.50 29.46 40.87
N MET A 8 32.01 30.70 40.94
CA MET A 8 30.67 31.08 40.46
C MET A 8 30.51 30.88 38.95
N SER A 9 31.49 31.31 38.15
CA SER A 9 31.48 31.14 36.69
C SER A 9 31.53 29.67 36.27
N TRP A 10 32.35 28.87 36.97
CA TRP A 10 32.42 27.42 36.76
C TRP A 10 31.11 26.73 37.14
N ALA A 11 30.53 27.08 38.30
CA ALA A 11 29.24 26.53 38.73
C ALA A 11 28.11 26.87 37.74
N ALA A 12 28.07 28.08 37.21
CA ALA A 12 27.13 28.48 36.16
C ALA A 12 27.34 27.69 34.86
N ALA A 13 28.58 27.48 34.44
CA ALA A 13 28.92 26.71 33.24
C ALA A 13 28.54 25.22 33.36
N VAL A 14 28.74 24.61 34.54
CA VAL A 14 28.31 23.23 34.83
C VAL A 14 26.79 23.15 34.78
N ARG A 15 26.10 24.10 35.44
CA ARG A 15 24.62 24.15 35.45
C ARG A 15 24.04 24.27 34.05
N LEU A 16 24.65 25.07 33.19
CA LEU A 16 24.23 25.24 31.80
C LEU A 16 24.40 23.95 30.98
N ARG A 17 25.56 23.28 31.10
CA ARG A 17 25.80 21.99 30.41
C ARG A 17 24.83 20.91 30.86
N ASP A 18 24.49 20.86 32.14
CA ASP A 18 23.53 19.89 32.65
C ASP A 18 22.11 20.17 32.14
N LEU A 19 21.73 21.44 31.98
CA LEU A 19 20.46 21.81 31.36
C LEU A 19 20.42 21.45 29.87
N ASP A 20 21.47 21.71 29.12
CA ASP A 20 21.55 21.33 27.70
C ASP A 20 21.44 19.80 27.54
N ARG A 21 22.16 19.02 28.35
CA ARG A 21 22.07 17.54 28.34
C ARG A 21 20.66 17.04 28.64
N LEU A 22 19.94 17.70 29.55
CA LEU A 22 18.57 17.33 29.87
C LEU A 22 17.62 17.66 28.73
N ARG A 23 17.79 18.83 28.10
CA ARG A 23 17.02 19.25 26.92
C ARG A 23 17.23 18.28 25.77
N ASP A 24 18.48 17.95 25.47
CA ASP A 24 18.83 17.09 24.34
C ASP A 24 18.24 15.68 24.54
N ARG A 25 18.35 15.10 25.74
CA ARG A 25 17.70 13.82 26.07
C ARG A 25 16.19 13.86 25.92
N SER A 26 15.54 14.96 26.37
CA SER A 26 14.09 15.10 26.23
C SER A 26 13.65 15.24 24.77
N ALA A 27 14.45 15.91 23.93
CA ALA A 27 14.19 16.06 22.52
C ALA A 27 14.36 14.74 21.76
N ASP A 28 15.39 13.96 22.11
CA ASP A 28 15.62 12.63 21.54
C ASP A 28 14.51 11.65 21.93
N ASP A 29 14.11 11.62 23.20
CA ASP A 29 13.06 10.74 23.71
C ASP A 29 11.70 11.05 23.07
N LEU A 30 11.35 12.33 22.94
CA LEU A 30 10.14 12.77 22.22
C LEU A 30 10.17 12.34 20.76
N THR A 31 11.32 12.48 20.09
CA THR A 31 11.47 12.12 18.68
C THR A 31 11.34 10.61 18.49
N GLN A 32 11.94 9.81 19.37
CA GLN A 32 11.84 8.36 19.35
C GLN A 32 10.40 7.89 19.63
N SER A 33 9.73 8.45 20.64
CA SER A 33 8.33 8.12 20.95
C SER A 33 7.40 8.43 19.78
N ASN A 34 7.52 9.63 19.20
CA ASN A 34 6.73 10.03 18.05
C ASN A 34 6.98 9.15 16.82
N ALA A 35 8.23 8.72 16.58
CA ALA A 35 8.55 7.82 15.47
C ALA A 35 7.89 6.45 15.66
N ILE A 36 7.92 5.89 16.87
CA ILE A 36 7.27 4.62 17.20
C ILE A 36 5.75 4.75 17.04
N GLU A 37 5.15 5.83 17.55
CA GLU A 37 3.71 6.08 17.46
C GLU A 37 3.26 6.19 16.00
N ARG A 38 3.92 7.02 15.18
CA ARG A 38 3.62 7.13 13.75
C ARG A 38 3.78 5.82 13.00
N THR A 39 4.81 5.04 13.31
CA THR A 39 5.02 3.73 12.67
C THR A 39 3.88 2.79 13.03
N ARG A 40 3.42 2.81 14.28
CA ARG A 40 2.29 2.01 14.74
C ARG A 40 0.96 2.47 14.13
N GLU A 41 0.74 3.77 14.01
CA GLU A 41 -0.44 4.34 13.33
C GLU A 41 -0.49 3.94 11.86
N LEU A 42 0.64 4.05 11.15
CA LEU A 42 0.77 3.62 9.75
C LEU A 42 0.48 2.13 9.61
N ALA A 43 1.05 1.29 10.48
CA ALA A 43 0.83 -0.15 10.46
C ALA A 43 -0.63 -0.53 10.77
N ASN A 44 -1.25 0.12 11.75
CA ASN A 44 -2.66 -0.09 12.10
C ASN A 44 -3.58 0.33 10.96
N THR A 45 -3.35 1.51 10.39
CA THR A 45 -4.14 2.02 9.26
C THR A 45 -3.99 1.10 8.05
N ALA A 46 -2.76 0.69 7.72
CA ALA A 46 -2.52 -0.29 6.65
C ALA A 46 -3.26 -1.60 6.92
N THR A 47 -3.19 -2.14 8.13
CA THR A 47 -3.90 -3.37 8.52
C THR A 47 -5.41 -3.22 8.36
N GLN A 48 -5.97 -2.08 8.78
CA GLN A 48 -7.40 -1.81 8.66
C GLN A 48 -7.82 -1.66 7.20
N LEU A 49 -7.05 -0.94 6.38
CA LEU A 49 -7.28 -0.82 4.94
C LEU A 49 -7.21 -2.19 4.25
N TYR A 50 -6.19 -3.00 4.57
CA TYR A 50 -6.07 -4.37 4.06
C TYR A 50 -7.26 -5.24 4.48
N ALA A 51 -7.73 -5.15 5.72
CA ALA A 51 -8.89 -5.89 6.17
C ALA A 51 -10.17 -5.48 5.42
N LEU A 52 -10.40 -4.18 5.23
CA LEU A 52 -11.54 -3.66 4.48
C LEU A 52 -11.49 -4.10 3.01
N VAL A 53 -10.32 -4.00 2.36
CA VAL A 53 -10.11 -4.46 0.98
C VAL A 53 -10.30 -5.98 0.86
N ARG A 54 -9.85 -6.78 1.83
CA ARG A 54 -10.04 -8.24 1.82
C ARG A 54 -11.48 -8.67 2.03
N LEU A 55 -12.28 -7.89 2.77
CA LEU A 55 -13.69 -8.18 3.02
C LEU A 55 -14.61 -7.72 1.89
N ALA A 56 -14.21 -6.67 1.16
CA ALA A 56 -14.93 -6.24 -0.03
C ALA A 56 -14.62 -7.19 -1.21
N PRO A 57 -15.60 -7.53 -2.06
CA PRO A 57 -15.38 -8.35 -3.25
C PRO A 57 -14.73 -7.51 -4.37
N VAL A 58 -13.55 -6.96 -4.12
CA VAL A 58 -12.82 -6.08 -5.04
C VAL A 58 -11.50 -6.71 -5.43
N GLY A 59 -11.39 -7.07 -6.72
CA GLY A 59 -10.13 -7.47 -7.33
C GLY A 59 -9.25 -6.27 -7.60
N ILE A 60 -8.00 -6.32 -7.14
CA ILE A 60 -6.99 -5.30 -7.44
C ILE A 60 -5.98 -5.93 -8.39
N VAL A 61 -5.70 -5.22 -9.48
CA VAL A 61 -4.80 -5.65 -10.55
C VAL A 61 -3.80 -4.54 -10.85
N GLU A 62 -2.57 -4.92 -11.12
CA GLU A 62 -1.54 -4.04 -11.67
C GLU A 62 -1.32 -4.41 -13.13
N LEU A 63 -1.46 -3.41 -14.01
CA LEU A 63 -1.36 -3.59 -15.46
C LEU A 63 -0.17 -2.75 -15.96
N ASP A 64 0.77 -3.39 -16.66
CA ASP A 64 1.75 -2.69 -17.47
C ASP A 64 1.07 -2.13 -18.73
N ALA A 65 1.54 -0.95 -19.14
CA ALA A 65 1.08 -0.25 -20.33
C ALA A 65 1.21 -1.13 -21.59
N SER A 66 2.27 -1.93 -21.67
CA SER A 66 2.70 -2.67 -22.86
C SER A 66 2.44 -4.16 -22.74
N SER A 67 2.79 -4.77 -21.60
CA SER A 67 2.78 -6.21 -21.42
C SER A 67 1.47 -6.75 -20.87
N GLY A 68 0.61 -5.93 -20.26
CA GLY A 68 -0.65 -6.36 -19.66
C GLY A 68 -0.51 -6.64 -18.16
N LEU A 69 -1.25 -7.61 -17.61
CA LEU A 69 -1.27 -7.86 -16.17
C LEU A 69 0.10 -8.28 -15.62
N LEU A 70 0.55 -7.57 -14.58
CA LEU A 70 1.78 -7.83 -13.82
C LEU A 70 1.50 -8.62 -12.53
N THR A 71 0.49 -8.19 -11.77
CA THR A 71 0.11 -8.84 -10.51
C THR A 71 -1.35 -8.60 -10.20
N ALA A 72 -1.92 -9.45 -9.35
CA ALA A 72 -3.29 -9.35 -8.88
C ALA A 72 -3.40 -9.86 -7.43
N ASN A 73 -4.37 -9.35 -6.68
CA ASN A 73 -4.65 -9.82 -5.32
C ASN A 73 -5.49 -11.12 -5.31
N ASP A 74 -5.56 -11.78 -4.16
CA ASP A 74 -6.35 -13.02 -4.00
C ASP A 74 -7.83 -12.86 -4.37
N GLN A 75 -8.40 -11.68 -4.14
CA GLN A 75 -9.81 -11.41 -4.48
C GLN A 75 -10.04 -11.39 -5.99
N TRP A 76 -9.11 -10.88 -6.79
CA TRP A 76 -9.18 -11.00 -8.25
C TRP A 76 -9.23 -12.46 -8.69
N HIS A 77 -8.41 -13.32 -8.09
CA HIS A 77 -8.40 -14.75 -8.39
C HIS A 77 -9.71 -15.43 -7.98
N ALA A 78 -10.26 -15.06 -6.82
CA ALA A 78 -11.56 -15.55 -6.38
C ALA A 78 -12.72 -15.13 -7.30
N LEU A 79 -12.69 -13.89 -7.81
CA LEU A 79 -13.71 -13.36 -8.72
C LEU A 79 -13.59 -13.94 -10.13
N SER A 80 -12.37 -14.01 -10.68
CA SER A 80 -12.10 -14.47 -12.04
C SER A 80 -12.10 -15.98 -12.20
N GLY A 81 -11.85 -16.71 -11.13
CA GLY A 81 -11.58 -18.15 -11.17
C GLY A 81 -10.24 -18.48 -11.86
N THR A 82 -9.36 -17.49 -12.05
CA THR A 82 -8.05 -17.67 -12.69
C THR A 82 -6.93 -17.56 -11.67
N ARG A 83 -5.82 -18.27 -11.90
CA ARG A 83 -4.58 -18.14 -11.12
C ARG A 83 -3.67 -17.09 -11.75
N LEU A 84 -2.72 -16.54 -10.96
CA LEU A 84 -1.80 -15.49 -11.43
C LEU A 84 -1.08 -15.87 -12.73
N ASP A 85 -0.51 -17.06 -12.80
CA ASP A 85 0.17 -17.60 -13.99
C ASP A 85 -0.72 -17.61 -15.24
N GLN A 86 -2.03 -17.76 -15.07
CA GLN A 86 -3.02 -17.74 -16.16
C GLN A 86 -3.47 -16.33 -16.53
N SER A 87 -3.44 -15.39 -15.58
CA SER A 87 -3.89 -14.01 -15.79
C SER A 87 -2.79 -13.10 -16.33
N LEU A 88 -1.52 -13.45 -16.14
CA LEU A 88 -0.36 -12.65 -16.55
C LEU A 88 -0.41 -12.25 -18.03
N GLY A 89 0.12 -11.07 -18.32
CA GLY A 89 0.20 -10.54 -19.67
C GLY A 89 -1.19 -10.22 -20.24
N SER A 90 -1.58 -10.87 -21.33
CA SER A 90 -2.93 -10.76 -21.92
C SER A 90 -3.94 -11.76 -21.35
N GLY A 91 -3.52 -12.64 -20.42
CA GLY A 91 -4.36 -13.71 -19.87
C GLY A 91 -5.62 -13.24 -19.13
N TRP A 92 -5.59 -12.04 -18.55
CA TRP A 92 -6.75 -11.40 -17.92
C TRP A 92 -7.91 -11.15 -18.89
N ALA A 93 -7.66 -11.03 -20.20
CA ALA A 93 -8.71 -10.78 -21.18
C ALA A 93 -9.71 -11.96 -21.27
N VAL A 94 -9.30 -13.18 -20.91
CA VAL A 94 -10.18 -14.36 -20.85
C VAL A 94 -11.27 -14.23 -19.79
N THR A 95 -11.09 -13.37 -18.79
CA THR A 95 -12.07 -13.17 -17.71
C THR A 95 -13.09 -12.10 -18.07
N ILE A 96 -12.97 -11.48 -19.25
CA ILE A 96 -13.83 -10.41 -19.74
C ILE A 96 -14.58 -10.91 -20.97
N HIS A 97 -15.84 -10.50 -21.12
CA HIS A 97 -16.63 -10.83 -22.30
C HIS A 97 -15.91 -10.34 -23.58
N PRO A 98 -15.80 -11.15 -24.65
CA PRO A 98 -14.99 -10.84 -25.84
C PRO A 98 -15.36 -9.50 -26.50
N ASP A 99 -16.65 -9.16 -26.57
CA ASP A 99 -17.11 -7.86 -27.08
C ASP A 99 -16.56 -6.64 -26.32
N ASP A 100 -16.22 -6.82 -25.04
CA ASP A 100 -15.75 -5.74 -24.17
C ASP A 100 -14.20 -5.63 -24.20
N VAL A 101 -13.47 -6.69 -24.60
CA VAL A 101 -12.00 -6.74 -24.56
C VAL A 101 -11.35 -5.66 -25.44
N GLU A 102 -11.81 -5.52 -26.69
CA GLU A 102 -11.23 -4.57 -27.64
C GLU A 102 -11.45 -3.13 -27.17
N ARG A 103 -12.68 -2.82 -26.73
CA ARG A 103 -13.02 -1.52 -26.17
C ARG A 103 -12.16 -1.17 -24.96
N LEU A 104 -12.04 -2.09 -24.00
CA LEU A 104 -11.24 -1.86 -22.79
C LEU A 104 -9.76 -1.66 -23.10
N THR A 105 -9.22 -2.40 -24.06
CA THR A 105 -7.81 -2.27 -24.46
C THR A 105 -7.54 -0.90 -25.08
N ALA A 106 -8.46 -0.41 -25.93
CA ALA A 106 -8.37 0.91 -26.54
C ALA A 106 -8.54 2.04 -25.51
N GLU A 107 -9.57 1.97 -24.66
CA GLU A 107 -9.80 2.95 -23.58
C GLU A 107 -8.58 3.03 -22.65
N ARG A 108 -8.01 1.86 -22.28
CA ARG A 108 -6.82 1.80 -21.44
C ARG A 108 -5.62 2.49 -22.07
N ALA A 109 -5.38 2.28 -23.37
CA ALA A 109 -4.24 2.88 -24.06
C ALA A 109 -4.29 4.42 -24.03
N VAL A 110 -5.49 5.00 -24.14
CA VAL A 110 -5.71 6.46 -24.05
C VAL A 110 -5.46 6.95 -22.62
N HIS A 111 -6.10 6.34 -21.62
CA HIS A 111 -5.99 6.78 -20.23
C HIS A 111 -4.59 6.61 -19.63
N VAL A 112 -3.86 5.58 -20.06
CA VAL A 112 -2.45 5.40 -19.67
C VAL A 112 -1.57 6.53 -20.21
N ALA A 113 -1.81 6.98 -21.45
CA ALA A 113 -1.06 8.09 -22.04
C ALA A 113 -1.33 9.42 -21.34
N GLU A 114 -2.56 9.64 -20.88
CA GLU A 114 -3.01 10.86 -20.19
C GLU A 114 -2.71 10.84 -18.68
N GLN A 115 -2.34 9.68 -18.11
CA GLN A 115 -2.13 9.46 -16.68
C GLN A 115 -3.33 9.86 -15.82
N GLU A 116 -4.54 9.64 -16.34
CA GLU A 116 -5.78 10.01 -15.68
C GLU A 116 -6.50 8.79 -15.09
N ALA A 117 -7.09 8.98 -13.91
CA ALA A 117 -7.93 7.96 -13.31
C ALA A 117 -9.22 7.81 -14.12
N SER A 118 -9.50 6.59 -14.57
CA SER A 118 -10.70 6.27 -15.35
C SER A 118 -11.51 5.17 -14.70
N ALA A 119 -12.81 5.21 -14.93
CA ALA A 119 -13.76 4.18 -14.52
C ALA A 119 -14.54 3.72 -15.75
N THR A 120 -14.59 2.40 -15.95
CA THR A 120 -15.33 1.78 -17.05
C THR A 120 -16.10 0.57 -16.53
N HIS A 121 -17.15 0.19 -17.25
CA HIS A 121 -17.93 -1.01 -16.94
C HIS A 121 -17.60 -2.10 -17.96
N ALA A 122 -17.46 -3.33 -17.51
CA ALA A 122 -17.24 -4.48 -18.36
C ALA A 122 -17.99 -5.69 -17.82
N ARG A 123 -18.44 -6.56 -18.72
CA ARG A 123 -19.02 -7.85 -18.35
C ARG A 123 -17.91 -8.82 -18.03
N PHE A 124 -18.00 -9.41 -16.85
CA PHE A 124 -17.06 -10.39 -16.36
C PHE A 124 -17.54 -11.79 -16.71
N GLU A 125 -16.70 -12.57 -17.36
CA GLU A 125 -16.96 -13.96 -17.68
C GLU A 125 -16.03 -14.83 -16.83
N ALA A 126 -16.53 -15.26 -15.67
CA ALA A 126 -15.76 -16.13 -14.79
C ALA A 126 -15.52 -17.48 -15.49
N VAL A 127 -14.28 -17.97 -15.42
CA VAL A 127 -13.90 -19.30 -15.93
C VAL A 127 -14.61 -20.43 -15.14
N SER A 128 -15.28 -20.10 -14.04
CA SER A 128 -16.04 -21.02 -13.17
C SER A 128 -17.20 -21.75 -13.86
N SER A 129 -17.62 -21.34 -15.07
CA SER A 129 -18.62 -22.08 -15.86
C SER A 129 -18.13 -23.46 -16.37
N ARG A 130 -16.85 -23.82 -16.14
CA ARG A 130 -16.24 -25.08 -16.61
C ARG A 130 -15.54 -25.94 -15.54
N LEU A 131 -15.88 -25.82 -14.25
CA LEU A 131 -15.48 -26.84 -13.26
C LEU A 131 -16.59 -27.90 -13.11
N PRO A 132 -16.30 -29.20 -13.27
CA PRO A 132 -17.25 -30.25 -12.96
C PRO A 132 -17.57 -30.19 -11.47
N CYS A 133 -18.85 -30.33 -11.15
CA CYS A 133 -19.35 -30.46 -9.80
C CYS A 133 -18.73 -31.72 -9.16
N GLU A 134 -17.66 -31.54 -8.38
CA GLU A 134 -17.09 -32.57 -7.49
C GLU A 134 -16.66 -31.89 -6.19
N GLN A 135 -17.08 -32.24 -4.98
CA GLN A 135 -18.16 -33.04 -4.39
C GLN A 135 -18.36 -32.50 -2.95
N PRO A 136 -19.50 -32.75 -2.26
CA PRO A 136 -19.65 -32.44 -0.84
C PRO A 136 -19.15 -33.58 0.08
N LEU A 137 -18.46 -33.16 1.15
CA LEU A 137 -18.09 -33.82 2.42
C LEU A 137 -17.21 -35.09 2.39
#